data_AF-A0A3B9ZWP2-F1
#
_entry.id   AF-A0A3B9ZWP2-F1
#
_cell.length_a   1.000
_cell.length_b   1.000
_cell.length_c   1.000
_cell.angle_alpha   90.00
_cell.angle_beta   90.00
_cell.angle_gamma   90.00
#
_symmetry.space_group_name_H-M   'P 1'
#
loop_
_entity.id
_entity.type
_entity.pdbx_description
1 polymer ?
#
loop_
_entity_poly.entity_id
_entity_poly.type
_entity_poly.pdbx_seq_one_letter_code
_entity_poly.pdbx_strand_id
1 'polypeptide(L)'
;MANPFVKSVTEWPSGPALSSFGIALLCLLELAGVVPRFAGTLMTIQFVVIHSSIFVAAIPLTRAEEPVQRGMFLLLISCYTLLAYHANGLYGVFQFAGLTYSTYAGYIFNKEEASAKIELALRWLTAFLAFILAVSIAGTPERVESWDGNNRLALAGFVYFIALGLLEKSGLYRERWKNILRKLAEKDPQFRKNMPGWLSLALYKAEKRPGEPPAAGGSSA
;
A
#
# COMPACT_ATOMS: atom_id res chain seq x y z
N MET A 1 3.93 -25.61 -24.02
CA MET A 1 4.75 -24.41 -24.28
C MET A 1 3.82 -23.20 -24.19
N ALA A 2 4.01 -22.33 -23.19
CA ALA A 2 3.16 -21.16 -23.01
C ALA A 2 3.50 -20.07 -24.04
N ASN A 3 2.47 -19.47 -24.64
CA ASN A 3 2.60 -18.50 -25.72
C ASN A 3 3.26 -17.20 -25.21
N PRO A 4 4.43 -16.78 -25.72
CA PRO A 4 5.14 -15.58 -25.26
C PRO A 4 4.33 -14.29 -25.45
N PHE A 5 3.32 -14.29 -26.31
CA PHE A 5 2.40 -13.15 -26.51
C PHE A 5 1.44 -12.90 -25.35
N VAL A 6 1.19 -13.89 -24.48
CA VAL A 6 0.30 -13.70 -23.30
C VAL A 6 1.05 -13.02 -22.15
N LYS A 7 2.40 -13.08 -22.12
CA LYS A 7 3.20 -12.38 -21.11
C LYS A 7 3.18 -10.86 -21.28
N SER A 8 3.08 -10.34 -22.51
CA SER A 8 3.15 -8.90 -22.76
C SER A 8 1.83 -8.16 -22.53
N VAL A 9 0.68 -8.84 -22.50
CA VAL A 9 -0.63 -8.21 -22.22
C VAL A 9 -0.85 -8.03 -20.71
N THR A 10 -0.18 -8.83 -19.87
CA THR A 10 -0.10 -8.60 -18.41
C THR A 10 0.92 -7.55 -18.00
N GLU A 11 1.78 -7.10 -18.92
CA GLU A 11 2.71 -5.98 -18.75
C GLU A 11 2.06 -4.66 -19.19
N TRP A 12 0.81 -4.42 -18.80
CA TRP A 12 0.24 -3.08 -18.98
C TRP A 12 1.13 -2.08 -18.21
N PRO A 13 1.60 -0.99 -18.85
CA PRO A 13 2.39 0.07 -18.19
C PRO A 13 1.57 0.85 -17.15
N SER A 14 0.32 0.48 -16.91
CA SER A 14 -0.56 0.95 -15.84
C SER A 14 -0.19 0.35 -14.48
N GLY A 15 1.08 0.38 -14.11
CA GLY A 15 1.45 0.17 -12.72
C GLY A 15 0.82 1.27 -11.85
N PRO A 16 0.55 1.02 -10.56
CA PRO A 16 0.10 2.06 -9.62
C PRO A 16 1.04 3.27 -9.58
N ALA A 17 2.29 3.10 -10.04
CA ALA A 17 3.26 4.19 -10.15
C ALA A 17 2.82 5.24 -11.17
N LEU A 18 2.23 4.82 -12.30
CA LEU A 18 1.79 5.73 -13.35
C LEU A 18 0.62 6.61 -12.88
N SER A 19 -0.33 6.03 -12.16
CA SER A 19 -1.44 6.80 -11.58
C SER A 19 -0.92 7.79 -10.53
N SER A 20 0.05 7.38 -9.70
CA SER A 20 0.72 8.28 -8.76
C SER A 20 1.43 9.45 -9.46
N PHE A 21 2.19 9.19 -10.53
CA PHE A 21 2.82 10.28 -11.31
C PHE A 21 1.79 11.18 -12.01
N GLY A 22 0.70 10.62 -12.52
CA GLY A 22 -0.39 11.39 -13.10
C GLY A 22 -1.03 12.34 -12.09
N ILE A 23 -1.32 11.84 -10.88
CA ILE A 23 -1.85 12.67 -9.80
C ILE A 23 -0.84 13.73 -9.36
N ALA A 24 0.44 13.38 -9.25
CA ALA A 24 1.49 14.36 -8.93
C ALA A 24 1.53 15.50 -9.96
N LEU A 25 1.45 15.17 -11.25
CA LEU A 25 1.37 16.18 -12.31
C LEU A 25 0.14 17.07 -12.15
N LEU A 26 -1.03 16.50 -11.84
CA LEU A 26 -2.24 17.29 -11.57
C LEU A 26 -2.05 18.23 -10.36
N CYS A 27 -1.41 17.78 -9.30
CA CYS A 27 -1.10 18.64 -8.14
C CYS A 27 -0.12 19.76 -8.51
N LEU A 28 0.85 19.50 -9.38
CA LEU A 28 1.76 20.53 -9.90
C LEU A 28 1.01 21.54 -10.77
N LEU A 29 0.08 21.08 -11.61
CA LEU A 29 -0.78 21.95 -12.42
C LEU A 29 -1.71 22.80 -11.54
N GLU A 30 -2.22 22.26 -10.43
CA GLU A 30 -3.00 23.03 -9.44
C GLU A 30 -2.13 24.12 -8.82
N LEU A 31 -0.90 23.79 -8.43
CA LEU A 31 0.06 24.74 -7.87
C LEU A 31 0.39 25.88 -8.85
N ALA A 32 0.43 25.57 -10.15
CA ALA A 32 0.61 26.53 -11.22
C ALA A 32 -0.67 27.32 -11.58
N GLY A 33 -1.82 27.02 -10.96
CA GLY A 33 -3.11 27.66 -11.23
C GLY A 33 -3.77 27.23 -12.54
N VAL A 34 -3.33 26.11 -13.14
CA VAL A 34 -3.84 25.60 -14.42
C VAL A 34 -5.13 24.81 -14.26
N VAL A 35 -5.27 24.06 -13.17
CA VAL A 35 -6.46 23.25 -12.86
C VAL A 35 -7.13 23.74 -11.56
N PRO A 36 -8.44 23.46 -11.36
CA PRO A 36 -9.14 23.80 -10.12
C PRO A 36 -8.50 23.15 -8.90
N ARG A 37 -8.77 23.71 -7.71
CA ARG A 37 -8.31 23.15 -6.44
C ARG A 37 -8.94 21.79 -6.16
N PHE A 38 -8.13 20.76 -5.97
CA PHE A 38 -8.58 19.42 -5.59
C PHE A 38 -7.64 18.72 -4.60
N ALA A 39 -6.38 19.18 -4.49
CA ALA A 39 -5.36 18.55 -3.68
C ALA A 39 -5.68 18.54 -2.19
N GLY A 40 -6.32 19.60 -1.67
CA GLY A 40 -6.77 19.64 -0.27
C GLY A 40 -7.67 18.46 0.07
N THR A 41 -8.74 18.25 -0.70
CA THR A 41 -9.65 17.11 -0.51
C THR A 41 -8.96 15.77 -0.70
N LEU A 42 -8.14 15.65 -1.76
CA LEU A 42 -7.41 14.42 -2.04
C LEU A 42 -6.48 14.04 -0.89
N MET A 43 -5.75 15.00 -0.33
CA MET A 43 -4.83 14.79 0.79
C MET A 43 -5.57 14.49 2.10
N THR A 44 -6.72 15.12 2.34
CA THR A 44 -7.60 14.77 3.46
C THR A 44 -8.07 13.32 3.37
N ILE A 45 -8.45 12.86 2.18
CA ILE A 45 -8.90 11.47 2.01
C ILE A 45 -7.72 10.51 2.11
N GLN A 46 -6.53 10.87 1.62
CA GLN A 46 -5.32 10.08 1.85
C GLN A 46 -4.99 9.97 3.33
N PHE A 47 -5.14 11.05 4.10
CA PHE A 47 -5.01 11.00 5.55
C PHE A 47 -5.97 9.98 6.16
N VAL A 48 -7.25 9.98 5.76
CA VAL A 48 -8.24 8.99 6.21
C VAL A 48 -7.83 7.57 5.83
N VAL A 49 -7.38 7.33 4.59
CA VAL A 49 -6.97 6.00 4.10
C VAL A 49 -5.74 5.47 4.84
N ILE A 50 -4.73 6.30 5.04
CA ILE A 50 -3.51 5.89 5.75
C ILE A 50 -3.82 5.54 7.22
N HIS A 51 -4.72 6.29 7.86
CA HIS A 51 -5.19 6.02 9.22
C HIS A 51 -6.25 4.93 9.28
N SER A 52 -6.80 4.50 8.14
CA SER A 52 -7.65 3.32 8.04
C SER A 52 -6.85 2.02 8.17
N SER A 53 -5.56 2.04 8.51
CA SER A 53 -4.70 0.86 8.65
C SER A 53 -5.17 -0.18 9.68
N ILE A 54 -6.05 0.20 10.61
CA ILE A 54 -6.77 -0.77 11.45
C ILE A 54 -7.59 -1.75 10.58
N PHE A 55 -8.03 -1.34 9.38
CA PHE A 55 -8.55 -2.24 8.35
C PHE A 55 -7.59 -3.35 8.03
N VAL A 56 -6.32 -3.07 7.78
CA VAL A 56 -5.31 -4.08 7.40
C VAL A 56 -5.28 -5.20 8.43
N ALA A 57 -5.28 -4.83 9.71
CA ALA A 57 -5.29 -5.77 10.83
C ALA A 57 -6.65 -6.46 10.99
N ALA A 58 -7.74 -5.83 10.57
CA ALA A 58 -9.09 -6.34 10.60
C ALA A 58 -9.50 -7.16 9.36
N ILE A 59 -8.74 -7.18 8.26
CA ILE A 59 -9.08 -8.01 7.08
C ILE A 59 -9.23 -9.49 7.44
N PRO A 60 -8.38 -10.11 8.28
CA PRO A 60 -8.63 -11.47 8.78
C PRO A 60 -10.00 -11.64 9.45
N LEU A 61 -10.54 -10.60 10.09
CA LEU A 61 -11.85 -10.60 10.74
C LEU A 61 -13.02 -10.67 9.74
N THR A 62 -12.81 -10.32 8.46
CA THR A 62 -13.82 -10.50 7.41
C THR A 62 -14.14 -11.97 7.12
N ARG A 63 -13.20 -12.87 7.47
CA ARG A 63 -13.34 -14.32 7.34
C ARG A 63 -13.61 -15.00 8.67
N ALA A 64 -13.79 -14.22 9.73
CA ALA A 64 -14.13 -14.77 11.03
C ALA A 64 -15.52 -15.40 10.96
N GLU A 65 -15.61 -16.66 11.39
CA GLU A 65 -16.90 -17.32 11.63
C GLU A 65 -17.62 -16.68 12.83
N GLU A 66 -16.86 -16.01 13.71
CA GLU A 66 -17.41 -15.32 14.87
C GLU A 66 -18.16 -14.02 14.49
N PRO A 67 -19.44 -13.90 14.88
CA PRO A 67 -20.27 -12.74 14.54
C PRO A 67 -19.76 -11.42 15.14
N VAL A 68 -19.08 -11.48 16.29
CA VAL A 68 -18.50 -10.30 16.96
C VAL A 68 -17.41 -9.65 16.11
N GLN A 69 -16.50 -10.46 15.57
CA GLN A 69 -15.38 -9.99 14.74
C GLN A 69 -15.87 -9.37 13.42
N ARG A 70 -16.89 -9.98 12.80
CA ARG A 70 -17.57 -9.43 11.63
C ARG A 70 -18.29 -8.12 11.96
N GLY A 71 -18.96 -8.05 13.11
CA GLY A 71 -19.61 -6.84 13.61
C GLY A 71 -18.62 -5.68 13.81
N MET A 72 -17.46 -5.96 14.41
CA MET A 72 -16.39 -4.97 14.58
C MET A 72 -15.86 -4.45 13.24
N PHE A 73 -15.66 -5.34 12.25
CA PHE A 73 -15.25 -4.93 10.91
C PHE A 73 -16.29 -4.02 10.24
N LEU A 74 -17.57 -4.38 10.31
CA LEU A 74 -18.66 -3.58 9.73
C LEU A 74 -18.82 -2.23 10.42
N LEU A 75 -18.65 -2.17 11.74
CA LEU A 75 -18.65 -0.92 12.48
C LEU A 75 -17.51 -0.02 12.02
N LEU A 76 -16.29 -0.57 11.95
CA LEU A 76 -15.11 0.16 11.51
C LEU A 76 -15.35 0.73 10.09
N ILE A 77 -15.89 -0.07 9.15
CA ILE A 77 -15.98 0.37 7.74
C ILE A 77 -17.03 1.46 7.59
N SER A 78 -18.10 1.35 8.38
CA SER A 78 -19.12 2.36 8.48
C SER A 78 -18.54 3.67 9.03
N CYS A 79 -17.73 3.63 10.09
CA CYS A 79 -17.07 4.82 10.64
C CYS A 79 -16.17 5.53 9.61
N TYR A 80 -15.28 4.82 8.92
CA TYR A 80 -14.42 5.46 7.91
C TYR A 80 -15.21 5.93 6.67
N THR A 81 -16.26 5.21 6.28
CA THR A 81 -17.17 5.65 5.21
C THR A 81 -17.88 6.95 5.60
N LEU A 82 -18.34 7.07 6.85
CA LEU A 82 -18.94 8.29 7.37
C LEU A 82 -17.93 9.45 7.44
N LEU A 83 -16.67 9.20 7.85
CA LEU A 83 -15.62 10.21 7.82
C LEU A 83 -15.31 10.67 6.39
N ALA A 84 -15.24 9.74 5.43
CA ALA A 84 -15.05 10.07 4.01
C ALA A 84 -16.24 10.85 3.45
N TYR A 85 -17.46 10.49 3.84
CA TYR A 85 -18.68 11.22 3.50
C TYR A 85 -18.69 12.63 4.11
N HIS A 86 -18.26 12.78 5.35
CA HIS A 86 -18.15 14.09 6.00
C HIS A 86 -17.09 14.97 5.30
N ALA A 87 -16.01 14.37 4.78
CA ALA A 87 -14.95 15.11 4.10
C ALA A 87 -15.37 15.64 2.72
N ASN A 88 -16.13 14.88 1.91
CA ASN A 88 -16.54 15.33 0.58
C ASN A 88 -17.79 14.62 0.01
N GLY A 89 -18.78 14.35 0.85
CA GLY A 89 -20.03 13.67 0.47
C GLY A 89 -19.80 12.31 -0.19
N LEU A 90 -20.68 11.98 -1.14
CA LEU A 90 -20.57 10.71 -1.90
C LEU A 90 -19.26 10.61 -2.68
N TYR A 91 -18.73 11.72 -3.18
CA TYR A 91 -17.45 11.71 -3.90
C TYR A 91 -16.30 11.28 -2.99
N GLY A 92 -16.27 11.77 -1.74
CA GLY A 92 -15.31 11.32 -0.73
C GLY A 92 -15.42 9.83 -0.45
N VAL A 93 -16.64 9.28 -0.40
CA VAL A 93 -16.87 7.83 -0.25
C VAL A 93 -16.29 7.04 -1.42
N PHE A 94 -16.53 7.45 -2.66
CA PHE A 94 -15.97 6.79 -3.84
C PHE A 94 -14.43 6.86 -3.88
N GLN A 95 -13.85 8.01 -3.51
CA GLN A 95 -12.41 8.17 -3.41
C GLN A 95 -11.82 7.29 -2.30
N PHE A 96 -12.46 7.25 -1.13
CA PHE A 96 -12.06 6.35 -0.05
C PHE A 96 -12.11 4.89 -0.49
N ALA A 97 -13.20 4.45 -1.12
CA ALA A 97 -13.34 3.09 -1.61
C ALA A 97 -12.29 2.75 -2.68
N GLY A 98 -12.05 3.65 -3.64
CA GLY A 98 -11.06 3.47 -4.70
C GLY A 98 -9.64 3.43 -4.17
N LEU A 99 -9.28 4.34 -3.26
CA LEU A 99 -7.95 4.40 -2.65
C LEU A 99 -7.71 3.19 -1.73
N THR A 100 -8.70 2.82 -0.92
CA THR A 100 -8.72 1.58 -0.12
C THR A 100 -8.47 0.39 -1.04
N TYR A 101 -9.30 0.20 -2.07
CA TYR A 101 -9.13 -0.90 -3.01
C TYR A 101 -7.76 -0.90 -3.68
N SER A 102 -7.25 0.25 -4.15
CA SER A 102 -5.94 0.35 -4.79
C SER A 102 -4.78 0.03 -3.84
N THR A 103 -4.93 0.38 -2.56
CA THR A 103 -3.95 0.09 -1.50
C THR A 103 -3.95 -1.40 -1.21
N TYR A 104 -5.13 -2.02 -1.18
CA TYR A 104 -5.34 -3.42 -0.77
C TYR A 104 -5.44 -4.43 -1.91
N ALA A 105 -5.44 -4.01 -3.18
CA ALA A 105 -5.64 -4.89 -4.33
C ALA A 105 -4.68 -6.09 -4.31
N GLY A 106 -3.39 -5.86 -4.04
CA GLY A 106 -2.40 -6.94 -3.93
C GLY A 106 -2.73 -7.99 -2.87
N TYR A 107 -3.29 -7.57 -1.73
CA TYR A 107 -3.74 -8.48 -0.68
C TYR A 107 -5.05 -9.19 -1.06
N ILE A 108 -6.00 -8.46 -1.65
CA ILE A 108 -7.31 -8.99 -2.06
C ILE A 108 -7.15 -10.02 -3.17
N PHE A 109 -6.16 -9.88 -4.05
CA PHE A 109 -5.95 -10.81 -5.17
C PHE A 109 -4.98 -11.96 -4.83
N ASN A 110 -4.00 -11.76 -3.94
CA ASN A 110 -3.01 -12.80 -3.58
C ASN A 110 -3.28 -13.40 -2.18
N LYS A 111 -4.53 -13.81 -1.96
CA LYS A 111 -5.21 -14.05 -0.66
C LYS A 111 -4.55 -15.03 0.33
N GLU A 112 -3.47 -15.72 0.00
CA GLU A 112 -2.91 -16.81 0.82
C GLU A 112 -1.39 -16.75 1.04
N GLU A 113 -0.67 -15.82 0.41
CA GLU A 113 0.77 -15.75 0.60
C GLU A 113 1.16 -14.85 1.79
N ALA A 114 1.97 -15.38 2.71
CA ALA A 114 2.55 -14.59 3.80
C ALA A 114 3.36 -13.37 3.29
N SER A 115 3.90 -13.46 2.07
CA SER A 115 4.54 -12.35 1.35
C SER A 115 3.59 -11.15 1.21
N ALA A 116 2.35 -11.37 0.75
CA ALA A 116 1.38 -10.30 0.46
C ALA A 116 1.05 -9.42 1.67
N LYS A 117 1.06 -9.99 2.89
CA LYS A 117 0.90 -9.23 4.14
C LYS A 117 2.08 -8.28 4.40
N ILE A 118 3.30 -8.76 4.13
CA ILE A 118 4.52 -7.97 4.29
C ILE A 118 4.55 -6.86 3.24
N GLU A 119 4.23 -7.17 1.97
CA GLU A 119 4.19 -6.16 0.91
C GLU A 119 3.20 -5.05 1.24
N LEU A 120 2.03 -5.41 1.75
CA LEU A 120 1.01 -4.44 2.18
C LEU A 120 1.49 -3.60 3.36
N ALA A 121 2.09 -4.22 4.38
CA ALA A 121 2.62 -3.51 5.55
C ALA A 121 3.74 -2.53 5.15
N LEU A 122 4.65 -2.95 4.26
CA LEU A 122 5.72 -2.10 3.74
C LEU A 122 5.17 -0.94 2.89
N ARG A 123 4.20 -1.22 2.01
CA ARG A 123 3.55 -0.18 1.20
C ARG A 123 2.83 0.84 2.08
N TRP A 124 2.13 0.38 3.12
CA TRP A 124 1.51 1.27 4.09
C TRP A 124 2.54 2.11 4.84
N LEU A 125 3.58 1.48 5.40
CA LEU A 125 4.60 2.17 6.21
C LEU A 125 5.29 3.28 5.39
N THR A 126 5.68 2.95 4.16
CA THR A 126 6.32 3.91 3.27
C THR A 126 5.37 5.00 2.79
N ALA A 127 4.10 4.69 2.53
CA ALA A 127 3.09 5.70 2.25
C ALA A 127 2.89 6.64 3.45
N PHE A 128 2.81 6.12 4.67
CA PHE A 128 2.71 6.92 5.89
C PHE A 128 3.93 7.85 6.05
N LEU A 129 5.15 7.31 5.91
CA LEU A 129 6.38 8.11 5.99
C LEU A 129 6.47 9.16 4.88
N ALA A 130 6.11 8.80 3.64
CA ALA A 130 6.07 9.74 2.52
C ALA A 130 5.04 10.84 2.74
N PHE A 131 3.89 10.50 3.32
CA PHE A 131 2.84 11.45 3.66
C PHE A 131 3.32 12.45 4.69
N ILE A 132 3.87 11.98 5.83
CA ILE A 132 4.44 12.84 6.88
C ILE A 132 5.51 13.76 6.27
N LEU A 133 6.43 13.21 5.50
CA LEU A 133 7.50 13.98 4.88
C LEU A 133 6.93 15.07 3.94
N ALA A 134 5.92 14.74 3.15
CA ALA A 134 5.29 15.68 2.22
C ALA A 134 4.57 16.82 2.95
N VAL A 135 3.79 16.54 4.00
CA VAL A 135 3.10 17.57 4.79
C VAL A 135 4.09 18.46 5.55
N SER A 136 5.18 17.89 6.07
CA SER A 136 6.26 18.64 6.72
C SER A 136 7.03 19.53 5.76
N ILE A 137 7.44 19.03 4.58
CA ILE A 137 8.15 19.81 3.56
C ILE A 137 7.28 20.97 3.05
N ALA A 138 6.00 20.72 2.80
CA ALA A 138 5.09 21.73 2.30
C ALA A 138 4.63 22.73 3.39
N GLY A 139 4.95 22.48 4.68
CA GLY A 139 4.51 23.31 5.79
C GLY A 139 2.99 23.43 5.86
N THR A 140 2.28 22.31 5.67
CA THR A 140 0.81 22.30 5.73
C THR A 140 0.33 22.57 7.15
N PRO A 141 -0.85 23.18 7.34
CA PRO A 141 -1.40 23.38 8.68
C PRO A 141 -1.54 22.07 9.46
N GLU A 142 -1.39 22.12 10.78
CA GLU A 142 -1.53 20.95 11.65
C GLU A 142 -2.97 20.43 11.70
N ARG A 143 -3.95 21.33 11.56
CA ARG A 143 -5.39 21.01 11.61
C ARG A 143 -5.91 20.65 10.23
N VAL A 144 -6.41 19.42 10.07
CA VAL A 144 -6.93 18.89 8.79
C VAL A 144 -8.13 19.72 8.29
N GLU A 145 -8.92 20.31 9.18
CA GLU A 145 -10.06 21.17 8.85
C GLU A 145 -9.64 22.44 8.08
N SER A 146 -8.36 22.84 8.18
CA SER A 146 -7.80 24.01 7.49
C SER A 146 -7.07 23.67 6.19
N TRP A 147 -7.16 22.42 5.72
CA TRP A 147 -6.53 21.98 4.48
C TRP A 147 -7.32 22.38 3.24
N ASP A 148 -8.63 22.60 3.38
CA ASP A 148 -9.45 23.02 2.25
C ASP A 148 -9.01 24.40 1.73
N GLY A 149 -8.93 24.52 0.40
CA GLY A 149 -8.50 25.74 -0.26
C GLY A 149 -7.03 26.15 -0.08
N ASN A 150 -6.22 25.38 0.66
CA ASN A 150 -4.84 25.74 0.97
C ASN A 150 -3.87 25.25 -0.12
N ASN A 151 -3.28 26.19 -0.87
CA ASN A 151 -2.36 25.89 -1.98
C ASN A 151 -1.12 25.06 -1.56
N ARG A 152 -0.73 25.06 -0.28
CA ARG A 152 0.37 24.20 0.21
C ARG A 152 0.06 22.72 0.07
N LEU A 153 -1.22 22.35 0.03
CA LEU A 153 -1.65 20.96 -0.14
C LEU A 153 -1.40 20.46 -1.56
N ALA A 154 -1.37 21.34 -2.56
CA ALA A 154 -0.95 20.99 -3.91
C ALA A 154 0.54 20.60 -3.95
N LEU A 155 1.40 21.36 -3.25
CA LEU A 155 2.82 21.00 -3.09
C LEU A 155 2.97 19.68 -2.31
N ALA A 156 2.24 19.52 -1.20
CA ALA A 156 2.25 18.29 -0.41
C ALA A 156 1.82 17.08 -1.27
N GLY A 157 0.72 17.22 -2.02
CA GLY A 157 0.24 16.21 -2.95
C GLY A 157 1.29 15.84 -4.00
N PHE A 158 1.90 16.84 -4.64
CA PHE A 158 2.98 16.60 -5.61
C PHE A 158 4.13 15.78 -5.00
N VAL A 159 4.67 16.22 -3.85
CA VAL A 159 5.77 15.54 -3.17
C VAL A 159 5.39 14.12 -2.78
N TYR A 160 4.21 13.93 -2.19
CA TYR A 160 3.69 12.65 -1.76
C TYR A 160 3.55 11.66 -2.92
N PHE A 161 2.86 12.06 -3.99
CA PHE A 161 2.57 11.16 -5.11
C PHE A 161 3.80 10.90 -6.00
N ILE A 162 4.75 11.83 -6.11
CA ILE A 162 6.08 11.56 -6.70
C ILE A 162 6.81 10.51 -5.88
N ALA A 163 6.89 10.67 -4.56
CA ALA A 163 7.57 9.73 -3.68
C ALA A 163 6.95 8.33 -3.79
N LEU A 164 5.63 8.23 -3.77
CA LEU A 164 4.92 6.96 -3.98
C LEU A 164 5.23 6.34 -5.35
N GLY A 165 5.15 7.12 -6.43
CA GLY A 165 5.45 6.61 -7.77
C GLY A 165 6.88 6.10 -7.89
N LEU A 166 7.85 6.79 -7.28
CA LEU A 166 9.25 6.35 -7.23
C LEU A 166 9.43 5.07 -6.42
N LEU A 167 8.79 4.97 -5.25
CA LEU A 167 8.87 3.78 -4.40
C LEU A 167 8.23 2.57 -5.08
N GLU A 168 7.09 2.74 -5.75
CA GLU A 168 6.43 1.67 -6.51
C GLU A 168 7.28 1.24 -7.70
N LYS A 169 7.86 2.20 -8.45
CA LYS A 169 8.77 1.90 -9.56
C LYS A 169 10.06 1.20 -9.09
N SER A 170 10.51 1.47 -7.87
CA SER A 170 11.70 0.83 -7.31
C SER A 170 11.50 -0.67 -7.05
N GLY A 171 10.26 -1.17 -7.00
CA GLY A 171 9.97 -2.55 -6.65
C GLY A 171 10.26 -2.87 -5.19
N LEU A 172 10.30 -1.85 -4.31
CA LEU A 172 10.63 -1.99 -2.89
C LEU A 172 9.75 -3.04 -2.21
N TYR A 173 8.45 -2.98 -2.47
CA TYR A 173 7.44 -3.80 -1.82
C TYR A 173 7.39 -5.25 -2.30
N ARG A 174 7.90 -5.54 -3.50
CA ARG A 174 7.82 -6.88 -4.09
C ARG A 174 9.08 -7.71 -3.81
N GLU A 175 10.23 -7.24 -4.31
CA GLU A 175 11.44 -8.06 -4.36
C GLU A 175 12.61 -7.48 -3.56
N ARG A 176 12.73 -6.15 -3.46
CA ARG A 176 13.91 -5.57 -2.79
C ARG A 176 13.95 -5.88 -1.30
N TRP A 177 12.81 -5.87 -0.60
CA TRP A 177 12.78 -6.21 0.83
C TRP A 177 13.25 -7.65 1.06
N LYS A 178 12.85 -8.59 0.20
CA LYS A 178 13.30 -9.99 0.26
C LYS A 178 14.82 -10.06 0.12
N ASN A 179 15.37 -9.37 -0.89
CA ASN A 179 16.81 -9.32 -1.13
C ASN A 179 17.59 -8.69 0.03
N ILE A 180 17.05 -7.63 0.66
CA ILE A 180 17.66 -7.00 1.84
C ILE A 180 17.68 -7.98 3.01
N LEU A 181 16.56 -8.64 3.30
CA LEU A 181 16.48 -9.60 4.41
C LEU A 181 17.32 -10.85 4.18
N ARG A 182 17.42 -11.35 2.94
CA ARG A 182 18.33 -12.45 2.58
C ARG A 182 19.78 -12.06 2.81
N LYS A 183 20.21 -10.89 2.31
CA LYS A 183 21.57 -10.37 2.55
C LYS A 183 21.87 -10.17 4.04
N LEU A 184 20.88 -9.74 4.83
CA LEU A 184 21.02 -9.60 6.28
C LEU A 184 21.18 -10.97 6.95
N ALA A 185 20.38 -11.96 6.56
CA ALA A 185 20.47 -13.33 7.08
C ALA A 185 21.75 -14.07 6.67
N GLU A 186 22.35 -13.70 5.53
CA GLU A 186 23.67 -14.20 5.12
C GLU A 186 24.79 -13.59 5.95
N LYS A 187 24.69 -12.29 6.29
CA LYS A 187 25.70 -11.58 7.08
C LYS A 187 25.62 -11.88 8.57
N ASP A 188 24.43 -12.16 9.08
CA ASP A 188 24.18 -12.40 10.51
C ASP A 188 23.49 -13.77 10.73
N PRO A 189 24.28 -14.80 11.10
CA PRO A 189 23.74 -16.13 11.42
C PRO A 189 22.79 -16.14 12.62
N GLN A 190 22.94 -15.22 13.58
CA GLN A 190 22.02 -15.12 14.71
C GLN A 190 20.67 -14.57 14.26
N PHE A 191 20.65 -13.55 13.39
CA PHE A 191 19.42 -13.07 12.77
C PHE A 191 18.69 -14.20 12.03
N ARG A 192 19.41 -15.02 11.25
CA ARG A 192 18.82 -16.18 10.57
C ARG A 192 18.22 -17.19 11.54
N LYS A 193 18.90 -17.49 12.64
CA LYS A 193 18.44 -18.46 13.66
C LYS A 193 17.19 -17.95 14.41
N ASN A 194 17.13 -16.64 14.66
CA ASN A 194 16.04 -16.00 15.38
C ASN A 194 14.88 -15.55 14.48
N MET A 195 14.98 -15.79 13.17
CA MET A 195 13.97 -15.38 12.20
C MET A 195 12.63 -16.12 12.46
N PRO A 196 11.50 -15.41 12.59
CA PRO A 196 10.20 -16.04 12.75
C PRO A 196 9.89 -16.99 11.60
N GLY A 197 9.29 -18.14 11.89
CA GLY A 197 9.00 -19.18 10.90
C GLY A 197 8.17 -18.67 9.71
N TRP A 198 7.19 -17.79 9.96
CA TRP A 198 6.38 -17.18 8.90
C TRP A 198 7.21 -16.29 7.96
N LEU A 199 8.23 -15.60 8.48
CA LEU A 199 9.10 -14.72 7.69
C LEU A 199 10.10 -15.54 6.87
N SER A 200 10.65 -16.60 7.47
CA SER A 200 11.48 -17.57 6.75
C SER A 200 10.69 -18.22 5.59
N LEU A 201 9.45 -18.64 5.85
CA LEU A 201 8.55 -19.12 4.80
C LEU A 201 8.31 -18.06 3.72
N ALA A 202 8.05 -16.80 4.08
CA ALA A 202 7.86 -15.74 3.09
C ALA A 202 9.12 -15.47 2.23
N LEU A 203 10.32 -15.63 2.79
CA LEU A 203 11.59 -15.40 2.10
C LEU A 203 12.03 -16.56 1.20
N TYR A 204 11.75 -17.80 1.59
CA TYR A 204 12.31 -19.00 0.93
C TYR A 204 11.26 -19.93 0.29
N LYS A 205 9.97 -19.85 0.69
CA LYS A 205 8.91 -20.74 0.16
C LYS A 205 8.43 -20.34 -1.26
N ALA A 206 8.64 -19.08 -1.66
CA ALA A 206 8.23 -18.59 -2.98
C ALA A 206 9.13 -19.09 -4.13
N GLU A 207 10.22 -19.81 -3.83
CA GLU A 207 11.20 -20.29 -4.81
C GLU A 207 11.07 -21.78 -5.13
N LYS A 208 9.88 -22.39 -5.01
CA LYS A 208 9.62 -23.61 -5.79
C LYS A 208 9.52 -23.21 -7.26
N ARG A 209 10.67 -23.19 -7.95
CA ARG A 209 10.69 -23.07 -9.41
C ARG A 209 9.86 -24.22 -9.99
N PRO A 210 8.97 -23.97 -10.97
CA PRO A 210 8.26 -25.05 -11.64
C PRO A 210 9.30 -26.02 -12.22
N GLY A 211 9.39 -27.23 -11.67
CA GLY A 211 10.33 -28.26 -12.11
C GLY A 211 11.44 -28.65 -11.12
N GLU A 212 11.57 -27.97 -9.98
CA GLU A 212 12.58 -28.36 -8.98
C GLU A 212 12.03 -29.51 -8.09
N PRO A 213 12.68 -30.69 -8.05
CA PRO A 213 12.23 -31.80 -7.23
C PRO A 213 12.21 -31.38 -5.75
N PRO A 214 11.28 -31.91 -4.94
CA PRO A 214 11.22 -31.59 -3.53
C PRO A 214 12.59 -31.85 -2.90
N ALA A 215 13.13 -30.83 -2.20
CA ALA A 215 14.35 -30.98 -1.42
C ALA A 215 14.19 -32.22 -0.56
N ALA A 216 15.09 -33.18 -0.73
CA ALA A 216 15.04 -34.47 -0.07
C ALA A 216 14.83 -34.24 1.43
N GLY A 217 13.62 -34.56 1.90
CA GLY A 217 13.31 -34.51 3.31
C GLY A 217 14.30 -35.43 4.00
N GLY A 218 15.20 -34.85 4.77
CA GLY A 218 16.04 -35.59 5.70
C GLY A 218 15.10 -36.32 6.64
N SER A 219 14.84 -37.59 6.35
CA SER A 219 14.28 -38.54 7.29
C SER A 219 15.33 -38.68 8.39
N SER A 220 15.21 -37.90 9.45
CA SER A 220 15.86 -38.24 10.71
C SER A 220 15.19 -39.51 11.22
N ALA A 221 15.89 -40.62 11.07
CA ALA A 221 15.63 -41.86 11.81
C ALA A 221 15.94 -41.65 13.29
#